data_AF-L9KW43-F1
#
_entry.id   AF-L9KW43-F1
#
_cell.length_a   1.000
_cell.length_b   1.000
_cell.length_c   1.000
_cell.angle_alpha   90.00
_cell.angle_beta   90.00
_cell.angle_gamma   90.00
#
_symmetry.space_group_name_H-M   'P 1'
#
loop_
_entity.id
_entity.type
_entity.pdbx_description
1 polymer ?
#
loop_
_entity_poly.entity_id
_entity_poly.type
_entity_poly.pdbx_seq_one_letter_code
_entity_poly.pdbx_strand_id
1 'polypeptide(L)'
;MAPTKKDGEKGPPAINEVVTWEYTINIHKHIHGLRFKKRALKEIQKLAMKETGIPDVRTETRINKGVWAKEIRNVPYCIYVQLFIKRKEDEDSLNKLYTLVT
;
A
#
# COMPACT_ATOMS: atom_id res chain seq x y z
N MET A 1 -38.72 -19.41 18.00
CA MET A 1 -38.05 -18.10 17.88
C MET A 1 -36.60 -18.36 17.52
N ALA A 2 -36.14 -17.90 16.35
CA ALA A 2 -34.76 -18.06 15.90
C ALA A 2 -33.84 -17.03 16.57
N PRO A 3 -32.59 -17.36 16.93
CA PRO A 3 -31.67 -16.39 17.50
C PRO A 3 -31.17 -15.44 16.42
N THR A 4 -31.35 -14.14 16.64
CA THR A 4 -30.81 -13.07 15.80
C THR A 4 -29.30 -13.01 15.97
N LYS A 5 -28.56 -13.18 14.87
CA LYS A 5 -27.10 -12.95 14.85
C LYS A 5 -26.87 -11.47 15.10
N LYS A 6 -26.25 -11.13 16.24
CA LYS A 6 -25.69 -9.81 16.46
C LYS A 6 -24.45 -9.70 15.59
N ASP A 7 -24.56 -8.98 14.48
CA ASP A 7 -23.41 -8.50 13.72
C ASP A 7 -22.60 -7.61 14.67
N GLY A 8 -21.53 -8.18 15.23
CA GLY A 8 -20.56 -7.42 16.00
C GLY A 8 -19.89 -6.46 15.05
N GLU A 9 -20.27 -5.18 15.12
CA GLU A 9 -19.45 -4.10 14.57
C GLU A 9 -18.06 -4.23 15.19
N LYS A 10 -17.13 -4.76 14.39
CA LYS A 10 -15.70 -4.59 14.65
C LYS A 10 -15.46 -3.09 14.58
N GLY A 11 -15.43 -2.44 15.74
CA GLY A 11 -14.98 -1.07 15.86
C GLY A 11 -13.65 -0.91 15.12
N PRO A 12 -13.40 0.26 14.52
CA PRO A 12 -12.17 0.48 13.77
C PRO A 12 -10.98 0.14 14.67
N PRO A 13 -9.99 -0.64 14.18
CA PRO A 13 -8.81 -0.91 14.97
C PRO A 13 -8.20 0.42 15.39
N ALA A 14 -7.79 0.51 16.66
CA ALA A 14 -7.13 1.69 17.21
C ALA A 14 -5.74 1.85 16.55
N ILE A 15 -5.69 2.30 15.30
CA ILE A 15 -4.46 2.62 14.57
C ILE A 15 -4.00 4.00 15.04
N ASN A 16 -3.57 4.07 16.29
CA ASN A 16 -3.00 5.28 16.88
C ASN A 16 -1.47 5.30 16.81
N GLU A 17 -0.83 4.16 16.53
CA GLU A 17 0.62 4.07 16.40
C GLU A 17 1.06 4.35 14.96
N VAL A 18 2.11 5.17 14.84
CA VAL A 18 2.89 5.32 13.61
C VAL A 18 3.57 3.98 13.37
N VAL A 19 2.95 3.13 12.56
CA VAL A 19 3.47 1.80 12.28
C VAL A 19 4.45 1.86 11.11
N THR A 20 5.62 1.26 11.31
CA THR A 20 6.66 1.08 10.31
C THR A 20 6.84 -0.40 10.02
N TRP A 21 6.60 -0.80 8.78
CA TRP A 21 6.80 -2.19 8.36
C TRP A 21 7.76 -2.27 7.19
N GLU A 22 8.58 -3.31 7.20
CA GLU A 22 9.54 -3.62 6.14
C GLU A 22 9.05 -4.82 5.36
N TYR A 23 8.85 -4.63 4.06
CA TYR A 23 8.32 -5.65 3.16
C TYR A 23 9.25 -5.90 1.99
N THR A 24 9.46 -7.17 1.67
CA THR A 24 10.00 -7.55 0.36
C THR A 24 8.84 -7.89 -0.57
N ILE A 25 8.64 -7.08 -1.61
CA ILE A 25 7.58 -7.26 -2.59
C ILE A 25 8.14 -8.02 -3.80
N ASN A 26 7.55 -9.17 -4.12
CA ASN A 26 7.85 -9.92 -5.35
C ASN A 26 7.04 -9.37 -6.53
N ILE A 27 7.57 -8.34 -7.18
CA ILE A 27 6.90 -7.65 -8.28
C ILE A 27 6.70 -8.55 -9.50
N HIS A 28 7.64 -9.47 -9.76
CA HIS A 28 7.55 -10.36 -10.92
C HIS A 28 6.29 -11.23 -10.91
N LYS A 29 5.93 -11.78 -9.74
CA LYS A 29 4.69 -12.57 -9.59
C LYS A 29 3.44 -11.76 -9.92
N HIS A 30 3.42 -10.48 -9.55
CA HIS A 30 2.25 -9.64 -9.77
C HIS A 30 2.18 -9.00 -11.16
N ILE A 31 3.31 -8.82 -11.85
CA ILE A 31 3.34 -8.29 -13.22
C ILE A 31 3.20 -9.39 -14.29
N HIS A 32 3.37 -10.65 -13.92
CA HIS A 32 3.28 -11.78 -14.84
C HIS A 32 1.98 -11.77 -15.68
N GLY A 33 2.09 -11.82 -17.01
CA GLY A 33 0.96 -11.81 -17.93
C GLY A 33 0.29 -10.43 -18.14
N LEU A 34 0.77 -9.37 -17.48
CA LEU A 34 0.26 -8.02 -17.67
C LEU A 34 1.02 -7.29 -18.80
N ARG A 35 0.34 -6.39 -19.53
CA ARG A 35 1.00 -5.52 -20.50
C ARG A 35 1.95 -4.54 -19.80
N PHE A 36 3.14 -4.34 -20.37
CA PHE A 36 4.27 -3.60 -19.78
C PHE A 36 4.03 -2.12 -19.40
N LYS A 37 2.90 -1.48 -19.76
CA LYS A 37 2.61 -0.09 -19.35
C LYS A 37 2.63 0.05 -17.81
N LYS A 38 2.95 1.26 -17.28
CA LYS A 38 3.04 1.73 -15.86
C LYS A 38 2.27 0.95 -14.75
N ARG A 39 2.46 -0.37 -14.60
CA ARG A 39 1.69 -1.23 -13.69
C ARG A 39 2.44 -1.59 -12.41
N ALA A 40 3.78 -1.61 -12.44
CA ALA A 40 4.60 -1.92 -11.26
C ALA A 40 4.23 -1.04 -10.04
N LEU A 41 4.12 0.28 -10.25
CA LEU A 41 3.73 1.20 -9.18
C LEU A 41 2.30 0.99 -8.70
N LYS A 42 1.35 0.73 -9.61
CA LYS A 42 -0.05 0.49 -9.25
C LYS A 42 -0.19 -0.76 -8.39
N GLU A 43 0.62 -1.77 -8.67
CA GLU A 43 0.60 -3.02 -7.93
C GLU A 43 1.25 -2.87 -6.55
N ILE A 44 2.35 -2.10 -6.45
CA ILE A 44 2.93 -1.72 -5.15
C ILE A 44 1.91 -0.94 -4.31
N GLN A 45 1.19 0.02 -4.91
CA GLN A 45 0.14 0.76 -4.21
C GLN A 45 -1.01 -0.14 -3.76
N LYS A 46 -1.44 -1.09 -4.60
CA LYS A 46 -2.48 -2.05 -4.27
C LYS A 46 -2.07 -2.96 -3.12
N LEU A 47 -0.81 -3.40 -3.07
CA LEU A 47 -0.27 -4.16 -1.95
C LEU A 47 -0.24 -3.34 -0.67
N ALA A 48 0.26 -2.12 -0.73
CA ALA A 48 0.28 -1.21 0.42
C ALA A 48 -1.14 -0.93 0.95
N MET A 49 -2.12 -0.71 0.06
CA MET A 49 -3.52 -0.53 0.42
C MET A 49 -4.12 -1.79 1.07
N LYS A 50 -3.74 -2.98 0.61
CA LYS A 50 -4.20 -4.26 1.17
C LYS A 50 -3.64 -4.51 2.57
N GLU A 51 -2.35 -4.24 2.78
CA GLU A 51 -1.68 -4.46 4.07
C GLU A 51 -2.12 -3.44 5.13
N THR A 52 -2.19 -2.16 4.75
CA THR A 52 -2.54 -1.07 5.70
C THR A 52 -4.05 -0.83 5.82
N GLY A 53 -4.86 -1.26 4.85
CA GLY A 53 -6.29 -0.98 4.79
C GLY A 53 -6.64 0.49 4.51
N ILE A 54 -5.64 1.33 4.24
CA ILE A 54 -5.80 2.77 4.00
C ILE A 54 -5.86 3.02 2.48
N PRO A 55 -6.89 3.73 1.98
CA PRO A 55 -7.03 3.98 0.55
C PRO A 55 -6.07 5.07 0.02
N ASP A 56 -5.60 5.99 0.87
CA ASP A 56 -4.63 7.03 0.49
C ASP A 56 -3.19 6.50 0.67
N VAL A 57 -2.60 6.06 -0.44
CA VAL A 57 -1.23 5.55 -0.51
C VAL A 57 -0.38 6.47 -1.37
N ARG A 58 0.70 6.99 -0.78
CA ARG A 58 1.66 7.88 -1.43
C ARG A 58 2.98 7.15 -1.63
N THR A 59 3.48 7.16 -2.86
CA THR A 59 4.77 6.53 -3.21
C THR A 59 5.85 7.59 -3.32
N GLU A 60 6.96 7.41 -2.61
CA GLU A 60 8.11 8.30 -2.76
C GLU A 60 8.72 8.23 -4.15
N THR A 61 9.32 9.35 -4.57
CA THR A 61 10.02 9.43 -5.86
C THR A 61 11.23 8.50 -5.93
N ARG A 62 11.81 8.13 -4.79
CA ARG A 62 12.96 7.21 -4.70
C ARG A 62 12.60 5.81 -5.18
N ILE A 63 11.50 5.24 -4.70
CA ILE A 63 10.97 3.96 -5.22
C ILE A 63 10.68 4.06 -6.70
N ASN A 64 10.04 5.15 -7.13
CA ASN A 64 9.71 5.32 -8.53
C ASN A 64 10.97 5.27 -9.42
N LYS A 65 12.05 5.94 -9.00
CA LYS A 65 13.34 5.88 -9.70
C LYS A 65 13.96 4.48 -9.65
N GLY A 66 13.90 3.79 -8.51
CA GLY A 66 14.42 2.42 -8.37
C GLY A 66 13.68 1.39 -9.23
N VAL A 67 12.34 1.48 -9.28
CA VAL A 67 11.47 0.62 -10.09
C VAL A 67 11.77 0.78 -11.59
N TRP A 68 12.00 2.02 -12.04
CA TRP A 68 12.22 2.32 -13.46
C TRP A 68 13.70 2.47 -13.84
N ALA A 69 14.63 2.09 -12.98
CA ALA A 69 16.08 2.22 -13.23
C ALA A 69 16.53 1.44 -14.48
N LYS A 70 15.85 0.34 -14.81
CA LYS A 70 16.12 -0.53 -15.97
C LYS A 70 15.04 -0.46 -17.04
N GLU A 71 14.33 0.67 -17.10
CA GLU A 71 13.21 0.94 -18.02
C GLU A 71 11.92 0.15 -17.76
N ILE A 72 10.98 0.25 -18.71
CA ILE A 72 9.59 -0.19 -18.56
C ILE A 72 9.40 -1.71 -18.65
N ARG A 73 10.30 -2.40 -19.37
CA ARG A 73 10.23 -3.85 -19.59
C ARG A 73 10.95 -4.65 -18.52
N ASN A 74 12.01 -4.09 -17.94
CA ASN A 74 12.93 -4.84 -17.10
C ASN A 74 12.85 -4.39 -15.64
N VAL A 75 11.65 -4.43 -15.08
CA VAL A 75 11.39 -4.10 -13.67
C VAL A 75 12.13 -5.12 -12.78
N PRO A 76 12.75 -4.70 -11.66
CA PRO A 76 13.37 -5.63 -10.71
C PRO A 76 12.36 -6.67 -10.22
N TYR A 77 12.83 -7.90 -10.04
CA TYR A 77 12.00 -9.04 -9.62
C TYR A 77 11.41 -8.86 -8.22
N CYS A 78 12.25 -8.37 -7.31
CA CYS A 78 11.88 -8.07 -5.93
C CYS A 78 12.37 -6.67 -5.57
N ILE A 79 11.57 -5.94 -4.78
CA ILE A 79 11.97 -4.66 -4.18
C ILE A 79 11.70 -4.74 -2.69
N TYR A 80 12.66 -4.26 -1.91
CA TYR A 80 12.50 -4.02 -0.50
C TYR A 80 11.93 -2.62 -0.28
N VAL A 81 10.86 -2.53 0.50
CA VAL A 81 10.05 -1.33 0.66
C VAL A 81 9.70 -1.14 2.13
N GLN A 82 9.74 0.11 2.58
CA GLN A 82 9.24 0.49 3.90
C GLN A 82 7.86 1.16 3.78
N LEU A 83 6.90 0.69 4.58
CA LEU A 83 5.57 1.29 4.69
C LEU A 83 5.49 2.06 6.02
N PHE A 84 5.16 3.33 5.92
CA PHE A 84 4.91 4.21 7.06
C PHE A 84 3.44 4.63 7.07
N ILE A 85 2.72 4.38 8.16
CA ILE A 85 1.40 4.97 8.36
C ILE A 85 1.57 6.30 9.11
N LYS A 86 1.16 7.40 8.49
CA LYS A 86 1.29 8.76 9.04
C LYS A 86 -0.07 9.45 9.14
N ARG A 87 -0.21 10.34 10.12
CA ARG A 87 -1.37 11.24 10.24
C ARG A 87 -1.21 12.44 9.34
N LYS A 88 -2.32 12.91 8.78
CA LYS A 88 -2.38 14.20 8.08
C LYS A 88 -2.52 15.31 9.11
N GLU A 89 -1.92 16.46 8.82
CA GLU A 89 -2.04 17.67 9.62
C GLU A 89 -3.34 18.43 9.29
N ASP A 90 -3.88 18.26 8.08
CA ASP A 90 -5.14 18.88 7.65
C ASP A 90 -6.37 18.15 8.20
N GLU A 91 -7.14 18.84 9.04
CA GLU A 91 -8.36 18.35 9.67
C GLU A 91 -9.52 18.11 8.68
N ASP A 92 -9.54 18.76 7.51
CA ASP A 92 -10.63 18.67 6.52
C ASP A 92 -10.59 17.41 5.63
N SER A 93 -9.64 16.50 5.84
CA SER A 93 -9.48 15.31 5.00
C SER A 93 -10.33 14.13 5.46
N LEU A 94 -11.09 13.51 4.53
CA LEU A 94 -11.93 12.33 4.81
C LEU A 94 -11.16 11.17 5.46
N ASN A 95 -9.88 11.01 5.11
CA ASN A 95 -8.99 10.02 5.70
C ASN A 95 -7.90 10.71 6.50
N LYS A 96 -7.95 10.55 7.83
CA LYS A 96 -6.99 11.10 8.80
C LYS A 96 -5.58 10.49 8.68
N LEU A 97 -5.47 9.32 8.05
CA LEU A 97 -4.23 8.58 7.87
C LEU A 97 -3.88 8.47 6.38
N TYR A 98 -2.58 8.43 6.08
CA TYR A 98 -2.05 8.05 4.77
C TYR A 98 -0.87 7.09 4.94
N THR A 99 -0.69 6.22 3.95
CA THR A 99 0.47 5.33 3.90
C THR A 99 1.53 5.95 3.00
N LEU A 100 2.72 6.17 3.52
CA LEU A 100 3.90 6.55 2.74
C LEU A 100 4.74 5.31 2.46
N VAL A 101 4.99 5.06 1.18
CA VAL A 101 5.81 3.97 0.69
C VAL A 101 7.18 4.56 0.36
N THR A 102 8.25 4.07 0.99
CA THR A 102 9.66 4.51 0.87
C THR A 102 10.58 3.41 0.35
#